data_AF-A0A9Q3MAL4-F1
#
_entry.id   AF-A0A9Q3MAL4-F1
#
_cell.length_a   1.000
_cell.length_b   1.000
_cell.length_c   1.000
_cell.angle_alpha   90.00
_cell.angle_beta   90.00
_cell.angle_gamma   90.00
#
_symmetry.space_group_name_H-M   'P 1'
#
loop_
_entity.id
_entity.type
_entity.pdbx_description
1 polymer ?
#
loop_
_entity_poly.entity_id
_entity_poly.type
_entity_poly.pdbx_seq_one_letter_code
_entity_poly.pdbx_strand_id
1 'polypeptide(L)'
;MLMKEATSRLTKSELAHIGNGEVAYIRKMRTEEVAKCFPEAPDIDPNVDLWALFGADGTPILLTDNRSSTFFKAAEDELKTVSLH
;
A
#
# COMPACT_ATOMS: atom_id res chain seq x y z
N MET A 1 10.58 -25.85 -33.27
CA MET A 1 10.58 -24.73 -32.31
C MET A 1 9.69 -25.14 -31.15
N LEU A 2 10.29 -25.62 -30.05
CA LEU A 2 9.54 -26.09 -28.88
C LEU A 2 9.00 -24.87 -28.15
N MET A 3 7.68 -24.67 -28.19
CA MET A 3 7.00 -23.76 -27.28
C MET A 3 7.13 -24.39 -25.89
N LYS A 4 8.12 -23.93 -25.11
CA LYS A 4 8.27 -24.30 -23.71
C LYS A 4 7.04 -23.76 -23.00
N GLU A 5 6.13 -24.64 -22.58
CA GLU A 5 5.06 -24.29 -21.65
C GLU A 5 5.69 -23.70 -20.39
N ALA A 6 5.68 -22.37 -20.30
CA ALA A 6 6.05 -21.66 -19.09
C ALA A 6 4.87 -21.79 -18.11
N THR A 7 4.68 -22.97 -17.53
CA THR A 7 4.01 -23.06 -16.23
C THR A 7 4.97 -22.49 -15.21
N SER A 8 5.00 -21.16 -15.12
CA SER A 8 5.73 -20.44 -14.09
C SER A 8 5.14 -20.84 -12.74
N ARG A 9 5.80 -21.76 -12.03
CA ARG A 9 5.47 -22.07 -10.65
C ARG A 9 6.02 -20.94 -9.79
N LEU A 10 5.27 -19.84 -9.75
CA LEU A 10 5.57 -18.73 -8.87
C LEU A 10 5.36 -19.17 -7.42
N THR A 11 6.40 -19.02 -6.59
CA THR A 11 6.27 -19.27 -5.15
C THR A 11 5.44 -18.16 -4.49
N LYS A 12 4.90 -18.42 -3.30
CA LYS A 12 4.17 -17.39 -2.53
C LYS A 12 5.05 -16.18 -2.22
N SER A 13 6.33 -16.40 -1.96
CA SER A 13 7.29 -15.33 -1.71
C SER A 13 7.46 -14.47 -2.95
N GLU A 14 7.72 -15.07 -4.11
CA GLU A 14 7.88 -14.31 -5.36
C GLU A 14 6.60 -13.56 -5.72
N LEU A 15 5.43 -14.18 -5.52
CA LEU A 15 4.13 -13.52 -5.72
C LEU A 15 3.95 -12.30 -4.82
N ALA A 16 4.35 -12.37 -3.56
CA ALA A 16 4.21 -11.27 -2.61
C ALA A 16 5.03 -10.03 -2.97
N HIS A 17 6.13 -10.19 -3.72
CA HIS A 17 7.00 -9.09 -4.13
C HIS A 17 6.61 -8.49 -5.49
N ILE A 18 5.61 -9.05 -6.18
CA ILE A 18 5.17 -8.51 -7.46
C ILE A 18 4.58 -7.11 -7.24
N GLY A 19 5.16 -6.12 -7.91
CA GLY A 19 4.73 -4.72 -7.83
C GLY A 19 5.37 -3.91 -6.70
N ASN A 20 6.24 -4.51 -5.88
CA ASN A 20 7.00 -3.76 -4.87
C ASN A 20 7.85 -2.67 -5.52
N GLY A 21 7.78 -1.46 -4.96
CA GLY A 21 8.49 -0.27 -5.48
C GLY A 21 7.87 0.36 -6.73
N GLU A 22 6.82 -0.22 -7.29
CA GLU A 22 6.19 0.26 -8.54
C GLU A 22 4.72 0.59 -8.35
N VAL A 23 4.00 -0.22 -7.57
CA VAL A 23 2.56 -0.10 -7.35
C VAL A 23 2.28 0.17 -5.88
N ALA A 24 1.35 1.08 -5.65
CA ALA A 24 0.85 1.41 -4.33
C ALA A 24 -0.67 1.54 -4.35
N TYR A 25 -1.31 1.41 -3.19
CA TYR A 25 -2.74 1.64 -3.05
C TYR A 25 -3.04 2.56 -1.87
N ILE A 26 -4.14 3.30 -2.01
CA ILE A 26 -4.61 4.24 -0.98
C ILE A 26 -5.91 3.68 -0.41
N ARG A 27 -6.01 3.65 0.92
CA ARG A 27 -7.27 3.31 1.60
C ARG A 27 -7.53 4.23 2.79
N LYS A 28 -8.82 4.42 3.09
CA LYS A 28 -9.27 5.04 4.33
C LYS A 28 -9.02 4.07 5.49
N MET A 29 -8.55 4.59 6.61
CA MET A 29 -8.21 3.82 7.81
C MET A 29 -9.06 4.30 8.98
N ARG A 30 -9.55 3.36 9.80
CA ARG A 30 -10.10 3.69 11.12
C ARG A 30 -8.99 3.69 12.17
N THR A 31 -9.18 4.43 13.26
CA THR A 31 -8.18 4.58 14.33
C THR A 31 -7.74 3.23 14.91
N GLU A 32 -8.65 2.27 15.07
CA GLU A 32 -8.34 0.93 15.55
C GLU A 32 -7.50 0.08 14.57
N GLU A 33 -7.55 0.42 13.28
CA GLU A 33 -6.73 -0.22 12.24
C GLU A 33 -5.34 0.41 12.20
N VAL A 34 -5.25 1.72 12.46
CA VAL A 34 -3.98 2.44 12.53
C VAL A 34 -3.09 1.88 13.62
N ALA A 35 -3.60 1.66 14.83
CA ALA A 35 -2.80 1.11 15.93
C ALA A 35 -2.15 -0.24 15.60
N LYS A 36 -2.72 -1.01 14.66
CA LYS A 36 -2.17 -2.30 14.20
C LYS A 36 -1.12 -2.14 13.11
N CYS A 37 -1.30 -1.18 12.20
CA CYS A 37 -0.43 -0.97 11.05
C CYS A 37 0.72 0.03 11.33
N PHE A 38 0.52 0.96 12.26
CA PHE A 38 1.41 2.05 12.63
C PHE A 38 1.50 2.12 14.16
N PRO A 39 2.20 1.18 14.81
CA PRO A 39 2.26 1.12 16.27
C PRO A 39 2.93 2.34 16.92
N GLU A 40 3.70 3.11 16.15
CA GLU A 40 4.34 4.36 16.58
C GLU A 40 3.50 5.62 16.30
N ALA A 41 2.27 5.45 15.79
CA ALA A 41 1.39 6.58 15.58
C ALA A 41 1.04 7.27 16.93
N PRO A 42 0.96 8.61 16.96
CA PRO A 42 0.52 9.34 18.15
C PRO A 42 -0.95 9.01 18.48
N ASP A 43 -1.46 9.55 19.59
CA ASP A 43 -2.91 9.53 19.83
C ASP A 43 -3.63 10.29 18.71
N ILE A 44 -4.56 9.61 18.03
CA ILE A 44 -5.31 10.16 16.91
C ILE A 44 -6.75 10.40 17.34
N ASP A 45 -7.28 11.57 16.99
CA ASP A 45 -8.69 11.88 17.16
C ASP A 45 -9.56 10.87 16.40
N PRO A 46 -10.48 10.15 17.06
CA PRO A 46 -11.32 9.16 16.40
C PRO A 46 -12.31 9.75 15.38
N ASN A 47 -12.48 11.08 15.33
CA ASN A 47 -13.41 11.75 14.44
C ASN A 47 -12.79 12.21 13.11
N VAL A 48 -11.48 12.03 12.91
CA VAL A 48 -10.83 12.42 11.66
C VAL A 48 -10.75 11.27 10.66
N ASP A 49 -10.91 11.61 9.39
CA ASP A 49 -10.75 10.68 8.30
C ASP A 49 -9.26 10.46 8.01
N LEU A 50 -8.76 9.27 8.33
CA LEU A 50 -7.38 8.91 8.04
C LEU A 50 -7.26 8.19 6.71
N TRP A 51 -6.18 8.47 6.01
CA TRP A 51 -5.82 7.88 4.73
C TRP A 51 -4.40 7.34 4.83
N ALA A 52 -4.20 6.14 4.31
CA ALA A 52 -2.89 5.52 4.26
C ALA A 52 -2.52 5.08 2.84
N LEU A 53 -1.25 5.30 2.51
CA LEU A 53 -0.57 4.79 1.33
C LEU A 53 0.18 3.52 1.72
N PHE A 54 -0.03 2.45 0.97
CA PHE A 54 0.66 1.16 1.14
C PHE A 54 1.33 0.74 -0.16
N GLY A 55 2.46 0.05 -0.05
CA GLY A 55 3.06 -0.67 -1.17
C GLY A 55 2.21 -1.87 -1.60
N ALA A 56 2.53 -2.46 -2.75
CA ALA A 56 1.82 -3.63 -3.28
C ALA A 56 1.76 -4.82 -2.32
N ASP A 57 2.81 -5.03 -1.52
CA ASP A 57 2.89 -6.07 -0.48
C ASP A 57 2.17 -5.72 0.83
N GLY A 58 1.59 -4.51 0.93
CA GLY A 58 0.94 -4.01 2.14
C GLY A 58 1.87 -3.33 3.14
N THR A 59 3.13 -3.10 2.78
CA THR A 59 4.04 -2.29 3.61
C THR A 59 3.49 -0.86 3.76
N PRO A 60 3.32 -0.35 5.00
CA PRO A 60 2.87 1.02 5.22
C PRO A 60 3.91 2.05 4.76
N ILE A 61 3.48 3.05 3.99
CA ILE A 61 4.36 4.13 3.46
C ILE A 61 4.04 5.46 4.13
N LEU A 62 2.76 5.85 4.17
CA LEU A 62 2.32 7.13 4.75
C LEU A 62 0.95 6.95 5.43
N LEU A 63 0.77 7.63 6.57
CA LEU A 63 -0.53 7.86 7.22
C LEU A 63 -0.76 9.36 7.36
N THR A 64 -1.96 9.84 7.05
CA THR A 64 -2.31 11.26 7.07
C THR A 64 -3.82 11.46 7.19
N ASP A 65 -4.24 12.60 7.74
CA ASP A 65 -5.63 13.07 7.74
C ASP A 65 -6.03 13.77 6.43
N ASN A 66 -5.08 14.02 5.52
CA ASN A 66 -5.32 14.62 4.22
C ASN A 66 -5.11 13.62 3.10
N ARG A 67 -6.21 13.19 2.47
CA ARG A 67 -6.17 12.27 1.32
C ARG A 67 -5.23 12.73 0.21
N SER A 68 -5.15 14.03 -0.08
CA SER A 68 -4.30 14.52 -1.17
C SER A 68 -2.80 14.25 -0.91
N SER A 69 -2.37 14.25 0.35
CA SER A 69 -0.99 13.97 0.72
C SER A 69 -0.52 12.57 0.33
N THR A 70 -1.42 11.57 0.27
CA THR A 70 -1.05 10.22 -0.19
C THR A 70 -0.74 10.18 -1.69
N PHE A 71 -1.44 10.99 -2.50
CA PHE A 71 -1.13 11.11 -3.93
C PHE A 71 0.17 11.86 -4.18
N PHE A 72 0.45 12.92 -3.42
CA PHE A 72 1.72 13.63 -3.50
C PHE A 72 2.89 12.73 -3.14
N LYS A 73 2.77 11.95 -2.07
CA LYS A 73 3.81 11.01 -1.66
C LYS A 73 4.03 9.90 -2.68
N ALA A 74 2.94 9.33 -3.21
CA ALA A 74 3.07 8.33 -4.28
C ALA A 74 3.77 8.90 -5.51
N ALA A 75 3.47 10.15 -5.89
CA ALA A 75 4.17 10.81 -7.01
C ALA A 75 5.64 11.10 -6.71
N GLU A 76 5.98 11.52 -5.49
CA GLU A 76 7.36 11.72 -5.03
C GLU A 76 8.18 10.44 -5.09
N ASP A 77 7.58 9.31 -4.69
CA ASP A 77 8.22 8.00 -4.69
C ASP A 77 8.08 7.26 -6.04
N GLU A 78 7.58 7.94 -7.08
CA GLU A 78 7.34 7.39 -8.44
C GLU A 78 6.41 6.16 -8.47
N LEU A 79 5.52 6.03 -7.48
CA LEU A 79 4.59 4.91 -7.33
C LEU A 79 3.31 5.10 -8.14
N LYS A 80 2.91 4.06 -8.86
CA LYS A 80 1.61 4.00 -9.53
C LYS A 80 0.51 3.66 -8.54
N THR A 81 -0.35 4.63 -8.24
CA THR A 81 -1.51 4.41 -7.37
C THR A 81 -2.62 3.65 -8.08
N VAL A 82 -3.14 2.61 -7.43
CA VAL A 82 -4.36 1.89 -7.83
C VAL A 82 -5.45 2.02 -6.77
N SER A 83 -6.70 1.87 -7.19
CA SER A 83 -7.86 1.89 -6.29
C SER A 83 -8.17 0.48 -5.80
N LEU A 84 -8.43 0.34 -4.50
CA LEU A 84 -9.15 -0.82 -3.96
C LEU A 84 -10.66 -0.49 -3.98
N HIS A 85 -11.48 -1.40 -4.52
CA HIS A 85 -12.94 -1.27 -4.59
C HIS A 85 -13.61 -2.16 -3.55
#